data_AF-A0A6G3XBP4-F1
#
_entry.id   AF-A0A6G3XBP4-F1
#
_cell.length_a   1.000
_cell.length_b   1.000
_cell.length_c   1.000
_cell.angle_alpha   90.00
_cell.angle_beta   90.00
_cell.angle_gamma   90.00
#
_symmetry.space_group_name_H-M   'P 1'
#
loop_
_entity.id
_entity.type
_entity.pdbx_description
1 polymer ?
#
loop_
_entity_poly.entity_id
_entity_poly.type
_entity_poly.pdbx_seq_one_letter_code
_entity_poly.pdbx_strand_id
1 'polypeptide(L)'
;MGAVKSKRMPRAVREQQMMDAAVRTFGQRGYRATSMDEIAELAGVSKPLVYLYLNSKEDLFSACIRREAQCLLEAVRAGVDPELPADAQLWAGLRAFFVHTAENPDAWSVL
;
A
#
# COMPACT_ATOMS: atom_id res chain seq x y z
N MET A 1 -22.93 22.60 22.89
CA MET A 1 -21.63 21.90 22.74
C MET A 1 -21.11 22.11 21.34
N GLY A 2 -20.00 22.84 21.20
CA GLY A 2 -19.46 23.25 19.90
C GLY A 2 -18.90 22.07 19.12
N ALA A 3 -19.34 21.93 17.87
CA ALA A 3 -18.77 21.00 16.91
C ALA A 3 -17.28 21.33 16.75
N VAL A 4 -16.41 20.39 17.14
CA VAL A 4 -14.99 20.42 16.84
C VAL A 4 -14.86 20.48 15.32
N LYS A 5 -14.47 21.64 14.78
CA LYS A 5 -14.13 21.78 13.37
C LYS A 5 -12.92 20.89 13.10
N SER A 6 -13.18 19.67 12.64
CA SER A 6 -12.14 18.73 12.23
C SER A 6 -11.24 19.43 11.22
N LYS A 7 -9.97 19.58 11.58
CA LYS A 7 -8.94 20.21 10.77
C LYS A 7 -8.89 19.44 9.45
N ARG A 8 -9.26 20.10 8.34
CA ARG A 8 -9.40 19.47 7.02
C ARG A 8 -8.10 18.75 6.68
N MET A 9 -8.10 17.41 6.73
CA MET A 9 -6.90 16.64 6.46
C MET A 9 -6.37 16.96 5.05
N PRO A 10 -5.04 17.13 4.90
CA PRO A 10 -4.44 17.35 3.60
C PRO A 10 -4.83 16.25 2.61
N ARG A 11 -4.94 16.61 1.34
CA ARG A 11 -5.33 15.69 0.26
C ARG A 11 -4.45 14.44 0.23
N ALA A 12 -3.13 14.62 0.27
CA ALA A 12 -2.15 13.54 0.23
C ALA A 12 -2.32 12.53 1.38
N VAL A 13 -2.61 13.01 2.60
CA VAL A 13 -2.82 12.13 3.76
C VAL A 13 -4.06 11.25 3.56
N ARG A 14 -5.12 11.79 2.96
CA ARG A 14 -6.32 11.01 2.63
C ARG A 14 -6.06 10.00 1.53
N GLU A 15 -5.32 10.38 0.49
CA GLU A 15 -4.93 9.47 -0.59
C GLU A 15 -4.12 8.28 -0.04
N GLN A 16 -3.17 8.54 0.86
CA GLN A 16 -2.42 7.48 1.55
C GLN A 16 -3.33 6.56 2.37
N GLN A 17 -4.21 7.11 3.21
CA GLN A 17 -5.15 6.31 4.01
C GLN A 17 -6.05 5.41 3.15
N MET A 18 -6.58 5.92 2.04
CA MET A 18 -7.39 5.13 1.12
C MET A 18 -6.56 4.01 0.47
N MET A 19 -5.31 4.29 0.12
CA MET A 19 -4.42 3.29 -0.46
C MET A 19 -4.03 2.21 0.55
N ASP A 20 -3.75 2.57 1.80
CA ASP A 20 -3.44 1.62 2.87
C ASP A 20 -4.62 0.70 3.16
N ALA A 21 -5.84 1.25 3.21
CA ALA A 21 -7.07 0.48 3.35
C ALA A 21 -7.28 -0.47 2.16
N ALA A 22 -7.00 0.00 0.94
CA ALA A 22 -7.13 -0.80 -0.27
C ALA A 22 -6.16 -1.99 -0.25
N VAL A 23 -4.87 -1.77 0.02
CA VAL A 23 -3.86 -2.83 0.09
C VAL A 23 -4.20 -3.86 1.14
N ARG A 24 -4.61 -3.42 2.34
CA ARG A 24 -5.06 -4.32 3.39
C ARG A 24 -6.25 -5.17 2.95
N THR A 25 -7.27 -4.55 2.37
CA THR A 25 -8.50 -5.27 1.98
C THR A 25 -8.22 -6.25 0.83
N PHE A 26 -7.48 -5.83 -0.19
CA PHE A 26 -7.10 -6.69 -1.30
C PHE A 26 -6.17 -7.82 -0.88
N GLY A 27 -5.18 -7.56 -0.02
CA GLY A 27 -4.26 -8.58 0.48
C GLY A 27 -4.98 -9.66 1.29
N GLN A 28 -5.97 -9.27 2.10
CA GLN A 28 -6.69 -10.21 2.98
C GLN A 28 -7.80 -11.00 2.26
N ARG A 29 -8.45 -10.41 1.26
CA ARG A 29 -9.65 -10.98 0.62
C ARG A 29 -9.47 -11.33 -0.86
N GLY A 30 -8.41 -10.85 -1.48
CA GLY A 30 -8.20 -10.92 -2.92
C GLY A 30 -9.06 -9.93 -3.70
N TYR A 31 -8.71 -9.74 -4.98
CA TYR A 31 -9.38 -8.79 -5.87
C TYR A 31 -10.89 -9.04 -5.96
N ARG A 32 -11.33 -10.27 -6.24
CA ARG A 32 -12.75 -10.54 -6.53
C ARG A 32 -13.69 -10.28 -5.34
N ALA A 33 -13.29 -10.68 -4.14
CA ALA A 33 -14.13 -10.57 -2.94
C ALA A 33 -14.14 -9.16 -2.31
N THR A 34 -13.22 -8.28 -2.71
CA THR A 34 -13.14 -6.91 -2.20
C THR A 34 -14.17 -6.00 -2.86
N SER A 35 -14.77 -5.06 -2.12
CA SER A 35 -15.64 -4.00 -2.67
C SER A 35 -15.08 -2.60 -2.40
N MET A 36 -15.42 -1.63 -3.25
CA MET A 36 -15.04 -0.22 -3.04
C MET A 36 -15.68 0.36 -1.78
N ASP A 37 -16.86 -0.14 -1.42
CA ASP A 37 -17.59 0.26 -0.23
C ASP A 37 -16.87 -0.14 1.06
N GLU A 38 -16.37 -1.37 1.10
CA GLU A 38 -15.58 -1.89 2.21
C GLU A 38 -14.27 -1.09 2.40
N ILE A 39 -13.60 -0.75 1.29
CA ILE A 39 -12.39 0.09 1.33
C ILE A 39 -12.73 1.49 1.88
N ALA A 40 -13.85 2.08 1.48
CA ALA A 40 -14.29 3.38 1.98
C ALA A 40 -14.54 3.36 3.50
N GLU A 41 -15.21 2.31 3.97
CA GLU A 41 -15.49 2.10 5.39
C GLU A 41 -14.20 1.95 6.19
N LEU A 42 -13.28 1.09 5.73
CA LEU A 42 -11.98 0.88 6.38
C LEU A 42 -11.11 2.14 6.39
N ALA A 43 -11.14 2.93 5.31
CA ALA A 43 -10.41 4.20 5.21
C ALA A 43 -11.07 5.35 6.00
N GLY A 44 -12.28 5.16 6.54
CA GLY A 44 -13.01 6.20 7.27
C GLY A 44 -13.44 7.37 6.38
N VAL A 45 -13.70 7.12 5.09
CA VAL A 45 -14.08 8.13 4.10
C VAL A 45 -15.44 7.82 3.48
N SER A 46 -16.08 8.84 2.90
CA SER A 46 -17.36 8.62 2.21
C SER A 46 -17.15 7.94 0.85
N LYS A 47 -18.11 7.10 0.43
CA LYS A 47 -18.09 6.42 -0.87
C LYS A 47 -17.83 7.36 -2.05
N PRO A 48 -18.52 8.52 -2.19
CA PRO A 48 -18.25 9.44 -3.29
C PRO A 48 -16.81 9.95 -3.30
N LEU A 49 -16.17 10.05 -2.14
CA LEU A 49 -14.77 10.44 -2.04
C LEU A 49 -13.88 9.36 -2.63
N VAL A 50 -14.06 8.09 -2.28
CA VAL A 50 -13.26 6.98 -2.84
C VAL A 50 -13.33 6.96 -4.37
N TYR A 51 -14.53 7.07 -4.94
CA TYR A 51 -14.69 7.11 -6.40
C TYR A 51 -14.07 8.37 -7.04
N LEU A 52 -14.12 9.52 -6.37
CA LEU A 52 -13.49 10.76 -6.85
C LEU A 52 -11.96 10.62 -6.96
N TYR A 53 -11.32 9.91 -6.03
CA TYR A 53 -9.86 9.77 -5.99
C TYR A 53 -9.34 8.57 -6.79
N LEU A 54 -10.09 7.47 -6.79
CA LEU A 54 -9.58 6.16 -7.20
C LEU A 54 -10.25 5.63 -8.47
N ASN A 55 -11.26 6.34 -8.99
CA ASN A 55 -11.97 6.10 -10.25
C ASN A 55 -12.71 4.74 -10.34
N SER A 56 -11.98 3.63 -10.33
CA SER A 56 -12.50 2.27 -10.41
C SER A 56 -11.75 1.31 -9.50
N LYS A 57 -12.34 0.13 -9.26
CA LYS A 57 -11.69 -0.95 -8.49
C LYS A 57 -10.43 -1.48 -9.19
N GLU A 58 -10.44 -1.54 -10.51
CA GLU A 58 -9.30 -1.98 -11.32
C GLU A 58 -8.15 -0.97 -11.27
N ASP A 59 -8.47 0.32 -11.39
CA ASP A 59 -7.47 1.40 -11.27
C ASP A 59 -6.83 1.40 -9.88
N LEU A 60 -7.66 1.26 -8.83
CA LEU A 60 -7.20 1.17 -7.46
C LEU A 60 -6.30 -0.04 -7.23
N PHE A 61 -6.70 -1.22 -7.71
CA PHE A 61 -5.92 -2.44 -7.58
C PHE A 61 -4.58 -2.33 -8.32
N SER A 62 -4.60 -1.77 -9.54
CA SER A 62 -3.38 -1.50 -10.32
C SER A 62 -2.45 -0.52 -9.62
N ALA A 63 -3.00 0.51 -8.97
CA ALA A 63 -2.23 1.46 -8.17
C ALA A 63 -1.63 0.82 -6.92
N CYS A 64 -2.36 -0.08 -6.26
CA CYS A 64 -1.84 -0.88 -5.14
C CYS A 64 -0.64 -1.72 -5.57
N ILE A 65 -0.76 -2.50 -6.66
CA ILE A 65 0.34 -3.32 -7.20
C ILE A 65 1.58 -2.45 -7.49
N ARG A 66 1.38 -1.32 -8.18
CA ARG A 66 2.50 -0.41 -8.52
C ARG A 66 3.19 0.14 -7.28
N ARG A 67 2.42 0.53 -6.26
CA ARG A 67 2.96 1.03 -4.98
C ARG A 67 3.76 -0.05 -4.27
N GLU A 68 3.19 -1.23 -4.07
CA GLU A 68 3.87 -2.31 -3.33
C GLU A 68 5.11 -2.82 -4.07
N ALA A 69 5.06 -2.92 -5.41
CA ALA A 69 6.23 -3.27 -6.20
C ALA A 69 7.36 -2.26 -6.03
N GLN A 70 7.02 -0.96 -5.99
CA GLN A 70 7.99 0.10 -5.77
C GLN A 70 8.57 0.06 -4.35
N CYS A 71 7.74 -0.15 -3.33
CA CYS A 71 8.19 -0.31 -1.94
C CYS A 71 9.15 -1.50 -1.77
N LEU A 72 8.83 -2.64 -2.39
CA LEU A 72 9.70 -3.81 -2.38
C LEU A 72 11.05 -3.53 -3.07
N LEU A 73 11.03 -2.90 -4.24
CA LEU A 73 12.25 -2.54 -4.96
C LEU A 73 13.12 -1.57 -4.16
N GLU A 74 12.51 -0.59 -3.50
CA GLU A 74 13.19 0.36 -2.62
C GLU A 74 13.80 -0.34 -1.40
N ALA A 75 13.08 -1.25 -0.77
CA ALA A 75 13.59 -2.02 0.38
C ALA A 75 14.78 -2.90 -0.01
N VAL A 76 14.70 -3.60 -1.15
CA VAL A 76 15.83 -4.41 -1.67
C VAL A 76 17.03 -3.53 -1.98
N ARG A 77 16.82 -2.39 -2.67
CA ARG A 77 17.91 -1.45 -2.99
C ARG A 77 18.56 -0.86 -1.73
N ALA A 78 17.77 -0.49 -0.73
CA ALA A 78 18.27 0.06 0.52
C ALA A 78 19.07 -0.97 1.34
N GLY A 79 18.77 -2.27 1.17
CA GLY A 79 19.50 -3.35 1.81
C GLY A 79 20.82 -3.73 1.12
N VAL A 80 21.12 -3.20 -0.06
CA VAL A 80 22.35 -3.51 -0.82
C VAL A 80 23.37 -2.40 -0.65
N ASP A 81 24.52 -2.73 -0.10
CA ASP A 81 25.68 -1.86 -0.04
C ASP A 81 26.58 -2.08 -1.28
N PRO A 82 26.73 -1.08 -2.17
CA PRO A 82 27.50 -1.21 -3.41
C PRO A 82 29.01 -1.36 -3.18
N GLU A 83 29.53 -1.09 -1.97
CA GLU A 83 30.95 -1.23 -1.64
C GLU A 83 31.33 -2.68 -1.30
N LEU A 84 30.35 -3.56 -1.07
CA LEU A 84 30.59 -4.97 -0.76
C LEU A 84 30.89 -5.82 -2.01
N PRO A 85 31.54 -6.99 -1.85
CA PRO A 85 31.64 -8.00 -2.90
C PRO A 85 30.27 -8.44 -3.44
N ALA A 86 30.21 -8.83 -4.72
CA ALA A 86 28.95 -9.12 -5.42
C ALA A 86 28.10 -10.23 -4.77
N ASP A 87 28.74 -11.26 -4.20
CA ASP A 87 28.07 -12.31 -3.45
C ASP A 87 27.44 -11.78 -2.15
N ALA A 88 28.14 -10.91 -1.43
CA ALA A 88 27.61 -10.25 -0.24
C ALA A 88 26.45 -9.30 -0.57
N GLN A 89 26.52 -8.57 -1.69
CA GLN A 89 25.41 -7.76 -2.20
C GLN A 89 24.18 -8.61 -2.52
N LEU A 90 24.36 -9.74 -3.20
CA LEU A 90 23.27 -10.66 -3.51
C LEU A 90 22.60 -11.18 -2.24
N TRP A 91 23.39 -11.61 -1.26
CA TRP A 91 22.86 -12.08 0.03
C TRP A 91 22.12 -10.99 0.81
N ALA A 92 22.62 -9.76 0.79
CA ALA A 92 21.97 -8.63 1.44
C ALA A 92 20.63 -8.28 0.77
N GLY A 93 20.60 -8.25 -0.58
CA GLY A 93 19.37 -8.04 -1.35
C GLY A 93 18.33 -9.14 -1.13
N LEU A 94 18.73 -10.41 -1.14
CA LEU A 94 17.83 -11.54 -0.84
C LEU A 94 17.28 -11.44 0.59
N ARG A 95 18.12 -11.10 1.57
CA ARG A 95 17.68 -10.89 2.95
C ARG A 95 16.67 -9.75 3.05
N ALA A 96 16.95 -8.61 2.42
CA ALA A 96 16.03 -7.47 2.41
C ALA A 96 14.69 -7.82 1.77
N PHE A 97 14.68 -8.59 0.68
CA PHE A 97 13.47 -9.13 0.06
C PHE A 97 12.64 -9.98 1.04
N PHE A 98 13.27 -10.97 1.69
CA PHE A 98 12.55 -11.86 2.61
C PHE A 98 12.08 -11.15 3.88
N VAL A 99 12.86 -10.21 4.41
CA VAL A 99 12.45 -9.37 5.55
C VAL A 99 11.25 -8.51 5.17
N HIS A 100 11.31 -7.81 4.04
CA HIS A 100 10.23 -6.93 3.61
C HIS A 100 8.92 -7.70 3.38
N THR A 101 8.97 -8.85 2.71
CA THR A 101 7.78 -9.67 2.45
C THR A 101 7.22 -10.30 3.73
N ALA A 102 8.08 -10.67 4.69
CA ALA A 102 7.64 -11.18 5.99
C ALA A 102 6.99 -10.10 6.87
N GLU A 103 7.48 -8.86 6.83
CA GLU A 103 6.91 -7.73 7.58
C GLU A 103 5.62 -7.18 6.96
N ASN A 104 5.42 -7.38 5.65
CA ASN A 104 4.30 -6.82 4.90
C ASN A 104 3.49 -7.91 4.15
N PRO A 105 2.86 -8.87 4.86
CA PRO A 105 2.21 -10.02 4.24
C PRO A 105 0.99 -9.67 3.38
N ASP A 106 0.22 -8.66 3.79
CA ASP A 106 -0.93 -8.17 3.03
C ASP A 106 -0.48 -7.51 1.72
N ALA A 107 0.58 -6.69 1.76
CA ALA A 107 1.19 -6.08 0.58
C ALA A 107 1.75 -7.12 -0.39
N TRP A 108 2.44 -8.13 0.15
CA TRP A 108 2.96 -9.25 -0.65
C TRP A 108 1.83 -10.04 -1.32
N SER A 109 0.69 -10.20 -0.65
CA SER A 109 -0.48 -10.92 -1.19
C SER A 109 -1.21 -10.15 -2.32
N VAL A 110 -0.92 -8.86 -2.49
CA VAL A 110 -1.46 -8.03 -3.58
C VAL A 110 -0.64 -8.16 -4.86
N LEU A 111 0.65 -8.46 -4.76
CA LEU A 111 1.58 -8.65 -5.88
C LEU A 111 1.36 -9.99 -6.59
#